data_AF-A0A2S2PS66-F1
#
_entry.id   AF-A0A2S2PS66-F1
#
_cell.length_a   1.000
_cell.length_b   1.000
_cell.length_c   1.000
_cell.angle_alpha   90.00
_cell.angle_beta   90.00
_cell.angle_gamma   90.00
#
_symmetry.space_group_name_H-M   'P 1'
#
loop_
_entity.id
_entity.type
_entity.pdbx_description
1 polymer ?
#
loop_
_entity_poly.entity_id
_entity_poly.type
_entity_poly.pdbx_seq_one_letter_code
_entity_poly.pdbx_strand_id
1 'polypeptide(L)'
;SYHFSLVCPLGKIRMKIPAKSIHCDHIQCFDAATFISMNEKKPTWLCPMCNQSCLYDDIRVENYFLDIVTSPILKDDNQDIEILADGSWIISEKNKYTKNTNNTYDTKKK
;
A
#
# COMPACT_ATOMS: atom_id res chain seq x y z
N SER A 1 6.81 12.96 7.13
CA SER A 1 5.65 12.24 6.59
C SER A 1 5.89 10.75 6.73
N TYR A 2 4.84 9.93 6.63
CA TYR A 2 4.92 8.48 6.62
C TYR A 2 4.46 7.98 5.24
N HIS A 3 5.30 7.19 4.57
CA HIS A 3 4.97 6.59 3.29
C HIS A 3 4.01 5.41 3.48
N PHE A 4 2.89 5.41 2.78
CA PHE A 4 1.89 4.34 2.84
C PHE A 4 1.55 3.84 1.44
N SER A 5 1.56 2.52 1.23
CA SER A 5 1.17 1.94 -0.05
C SER A 5 -0.33 1.63 -0.07
N LEU A 6 -1.00 2.10 -1.11
CA LEU A 6 -2.40 1.78 -1.43
C LEU A 6 -2.53 0.38 -2.03
N VAL A 7 -1.42 -0.28 -2.34
CA VAL A 7 -1.39 -1.62 -2.94
C VAL A 7 -1.40 -2.69 -1.85
N CYS A 8 -2.32 -3.65 -1.99
CA CYS A 8 -2.43 -4.78 -1.09
C CYS A 8 -1.15 -5.63 -1.14
N PRO A 9 -0.49 -5.90 0.00
CA PRO A 9 0.74 -6.71 0.04
C PRO A 9 0.51 -8.15 -0.42
N LEU A 10 -0.72 -8.66 -0.29
CA LEU A 10 -1.13 -10.01 -0.70
C LEU A 10 -1.50 -10.07 -2.18
N GLY A 11 -2.48 -9.26 -2.59
CA GLY A 11 -3.06 -9.33 -3.93
C GLY A 11 -2.24 -8.61 -5.01
N LYS A 12 -1.28 -7.76 -4.62
CA LYS A 12 -0.52 -6.88 -5.52
C LYS A 12 -1.40 -5.99 -6.41
N ILE A 13 -2.62 -5.71 -5.92
CA ILE A 13 -3.61 -4.84 -6.53
C ILE A 13 -3.97 -3.74 -5.54
N ARG A 14 -4.50 -2.62 -6.03
CA ARG A 14 -4.99 -1.53 -5.16
C ARG A 14 -6.04 -2.07 -4.19
N MET A 15 -5.89 -1.75 -2.91
CA MET A 15 -6.84 -2.12 -1.87
C MET A 15 -8.18 -1.45 -2.14
N LYS A 16 -9.26 -2.22 -1.96
CA LYS A 16 -10.63 -1.70 -1.96
C LYS A 16 -11.18 -1.61 -0.55
N ILE A 17 -10.85 -2.61 0.28
CA ILE A 17 -11.30 -2.70 1.66
C ILE A 17 -10.05 -2.84 2.54
N PRO A 18 -9.39 -1.72 2.90
CA PRO A 18 -8.21 -1.76 3.76
C PRO A 18 -8.61 -2.25 5.16
N ALA A 19 -7.96 -3.30 5.61
CA ALA A 19 -8.23 -3.94 6.89
C ALA A 19 -6.96 -4.47 7.54
N LYS A 20 -7.05 -4.72 8.84
CA LYS A 20 -6.04 -5.38 9.67
C LYS A 20 -6.70 -6.04 10.89
N SER A 21 -5.94 -6.86 11.60
CA SER A 21 -6.37 -7.41 12.89
C SER A 21 -6.33 -6.33 13.97
N ILE A 22 -7.19 -6.42 14.97
CA ILE A 22 -7.06 -5.64 16.23
C ILE A 22 -5.73 -5.90 16.95
N HIS A 23 -5.07 -7.02 16.66
CA HIS A 23 -3.78 -7.41 17.27
C HIS A 23 -2.56 -6.84 16.51
N CYS A 24 -2.77 -6.10 15.43
CA CYS A 24 -1.69 -5.59 14.59
C CYS A 24 -1.15 -4.24 15.08
N ASP A 25 0.15 -4.15 15.35
CA ASP A 25 0.87 -2.90 15.67
C ASP A 25 1.65 -2.34 14.46
N HIS A 26 0.99 -2.28 13.30
CA HIS A 26 1.53 -1.66 12.09
C HIS A 26 0.45 -0.86 11.37
N ILE A 27 0.87 0.13 10.58
CA ILE A 27 -0.06 1.01 9.85
C ILE A 27 -0.53 0.35 8.55
N GLN A 28 0.35 -0.36 7.84
CA GLN A 28 0.04 -0.94 6.52
C GLN A 28 -1.15 -1.90 6.57
N CYS A 29 -2.14 -1.68 5.72
CA CYS A 29 -3.32 -2.54 5.60
C CYS A 29 -3.12 -3.63 4.54
N PHE A 30 -4.00 -4.63 4.56
CA PHE A 30 -4.27 -5.53 3.45
C PHE A 30 -5.72 -5.38 2.97
N ASP A 31 -6.01 -5.88 1.77
CA ASP A 31 -7.37 -5.93 1.25
C ASP A 31 -8.15 -7.09 1.88
N ALA A 32 -9.26 -6.78 2.58
CA ALA A 32 -10.04 -7.74 3.35
C ALA A 32 -10.60 -8.89 2.49
N ALA A 33 -11.18 -8.57 1.32
CA ALA A 33 -11.76 -9.57 0.43
C ALA A 33 -10.68 -10.54 -0.07
N THR A 34 -9.50 -10.01 -0.42
CA THR A 34 -8.34 -10.82 -0.80
C THR A 34 -7.89 -11.73 0.34
N PHE A 35 -7.74 -11.20 1.56
CA PHE A 35 -7.30 -11.95 2.73
C PHE A 35 -8.28 -13.08 3.11
N ILE A 36 -9.58 -12.80 3.13
CA ILE A 36 -10.62 -13.79 3.42
C ILE A 36 -10.59 -14.91 2.36
N SER A 37 -10.54 -14.55 1.07
CA SER A 37 -10.49 -15.53 -0.03
C SER A 37 -9.26 -16.44 0.04
N MET A 38 -8.11 -15.91 0.50
CA MET A 38 -6.91 -16.72 0.69
C MET A 38 -7.07 -17.70 1.86
N ASN A 39 -7.65 -17.26 2.97
CA ASN A 39 -7.87 -18.09 4.15
C ASN A 39 -8.95 -19.15 3.95
N GLU A 40 -9.94 -18.90 3.09
CA GLU A 40 -10.90 -19.92 2.67
C GLU A 40 -10.21 -21.09 1.96
N LYS A 41 -9.18 -20.80 1.13
CA LYS A 41 -8.40 -21.83 0.41
C LYS A 41 -7.37 -22.52 1.30
N LYS A 42 -6.66 -21.75 2.12
CA LYS A 42 -5.64 -22.24 3.05
C LYS A 42 -5.70 -21.43 4.35
N PRO A 43 -6.39 -21.93 5.40
CA PRO A 43 -6.71 -21.15 6.59
C PRO A 43 -5.51 -21.02 7.53
N THR A 44 -4.63 -20.05 7.26
CA THR A 44 -3.52 -19.73 8.17
C THR A 44 -3.95 -18.75 9.26
N TRP A 45 -4.82 -17.80 8.93
CA TRP A 45 -5.32 -16.72 9.80
C TRP A 45 -4.22 -15.94 10.51
N LEU A 46 -3.11 -15.70 9.80
CA LEU A 46 -1.98 -14.88 10.24
C LEU A 46 -1.89 -13.63 9.38
N CYS A 47 -1.67 -12.48 10.01
CA CYS A 47 -1.49 -11.21 9.32
C CYS A 47 -0.30 -11.31 8.34
N PRO A 48 -0.47 -10.92 7.06
CA PRO A 48 0.60 -11.00 6.06
C PRO A 48 1.75 -10.02 6.31
N MET A 49 1.57 -9.03 7.19
CA MET A 49 2.56 -7.99 7.47
C MET A 49 3.41 -8.31 8.71
N CYS A 50 2.79 -8.79 9.78
CA CYS A 50 3.45 -8.98 11.07
C CYS A 50 3.33 -10.39 11.64
N ASN A 51 2.66 -11.30 10.94
CA ASN A 51 2.45 -12.70 11.35
C ASN A 51 1.68 -12.88 12.67
N GLN A 52 1.01 -11.84 13.17
CA GLN A 52 0.12 -11.92 14.33
C GLN A 52 -1.21 -12.59 13.99
N SER A 53 -1.91 -13.08 15.02
CA SER A 53 -3.26 -13.65 14.87
C SER A 53 -4.21 -12.65 14.19
N CYS A 54 -4.91 -13.13 13.17
CA CYS A 54 -5.84 -12.35 12.38
C CYS A 54 -7.07 -13.19 12.04
N LEU A 55 -7.73 -13.71 13.06
CA LEU A 55 -8.99 -14.46 12.93
C LEU A 55 -10.07 -13.58 12.30
N TYR A 56 -11.08 -14.19 11.67
CA TYR A 56 -12.16 -13.48 10.99
C TYR A 56 -12.81 -12.40 11.86
N ASP A 57 -13.15 -12.74 13.11
CA ASP A 57 -13.81 -11.85 14.06
C ASP A 57 -12.91 -10.72 14.60
N ASP A 58 -11.60 -10.80 14.36
CA ASP A 58 -10.61 -9.80 14.74
C ASP A 58 -10.29 -8.82 13.60
N ILE A 59 -10.74 -9.11 12.37
CA ILE A 59 -10.52 -8.23 11.21
C ILE A 59 -11.37 -6.96 11.38
N ARG A 60 -10.73 -5.81 11.27
CA ARG A 60 -11.39 -4.51 11.25
C ARG A 60 -11.04 -3.77 9.97
N VAL A 61 -12.04 -3.11 9.40
CA VAL A 61 -11.85 -2.15 8.32
C VAL A 61 -11.29 -0.87 8.92
N GLU A 62 -10.21 -0.36 8.34
CA GLU A 62 -9.57 0.86 8.80
C GLU A 62 -10.19 2.06 8.07
N ASN A 63 -11.14 2.74 8.73
CA ASN A 63 -11.94 3.81 8.11
C ASN A 63 -11.09 4.93 7.50
N TYR A 64 -10.03 5.35 8.18
CA TYR A 64 -9.12 6.38 7.64
C TYR A 64 -8.55 5.99 6.27
N PHE A 65 -8.10 4.74 6.12
CA PHE A 65 -7.58 4.25 4.85
C PHE A 65 -8.68 3.97 3.83
N LEU A 66 -9.89 3.61 4.28
CA LEU A 66 -11.05 3.44 3.40
C LEU A 66 -11.41 4.77 2.71
N ASP A 67 -11.43 5.86 3.47
CA ASP A 67 -11.68 7.21 2.95
C ASP A 67 -10.59 7.63 1.95
N ILE A 68 -9.33 7.26 2.21
CA ILE A 68 -8.24 7.52 1.27
C ILE A 68 -8.43 6.71 -0.01
N VAL A 69 -8.54 5.38 0.05
CA VAL A 69 -8.54 4.55 -1.17
C VAL A 69 -9.74 4.83 -2.08
N THR A 70 -10.85 5.33 -1.52
CA THR A 70 -12.06 5.75 -2.21
C THR A 70 -12.07 7.22 -2.63
N SER A 71 -11.03 7.98 -2.27
CA SER A 71 -10.94 9.41 -2.57
C SER A 71 -10.93 9.67 -4.08
N PRO A 72 -11.78 10.59 -4.59
CA PRO A 72 -11.89 10.88 -6.02
C PRO A 72 -10.65 11.60 -6.59
N ILE A 73 -9.76 12.12 -5.74
CA ILE A 73 -8.52 12.79 -6.19
C ILE A 73 -7.44 11.78 -6.59
N LEU A 74 -7.54 10.53 -6.15
CA LEU A 74 -6.60 9.47 -6.51
C LEU A 74 -6.97 8.86 -7.86
N LYS A 75 -6.04 8.91 -8.79
CA LYS A 75 -6.09 8.19 -10.06
C LYS A 75 -5.72 6.73 -9.87
N ASP A 76 -6.11 5.87 -10.82
CA ASP A 76 -5.86 4.43 -10.75
C ASP A 76 -4.37 4.06 -10.69
N ASP A 77 -3.50 4.89 -11.27
CA ASP A 77 -2.05 4.71 -11.28
C ASP A 77 -1.34 5.20 -10.00
N ASN A 78 -2.06 5.87 -9.10
CA ASN A 78 -1.52 6.24 -7.79
C ASN A 78 -1.46 5.01 -6.88
N GLN A 79 -0.23 4.62 -6.53
CA GLN A 79 0.05 3.44 -5.72
C GLN A 79 0.44 3.78 -4.29
N ASP A 80 0.91 5.00 -4.04
CA ASP A 80 1.54 5.39 -2.80
C ASP A 80 1.12 6.82 -2.41
N ILE A 81 1.03 7.06 -1.11
CA ILE A 81 0.75 8.37 -0.52
C ILE A 81 1.79 8.68 0.56
N GLU A 82 1.90 9.95 0.90
CA GLU A 82 2.58 10.40 2.11
C GLU A 82 1.57 10.96 3.10
N ILE A 83 1.54 10.39 4.31
CA ILE A 83 0.74 10.86 5.43
C ILE A 83 1.56 11.90 6.20
N LEU A 84 1.00 13.08 6.38
CA LEU A 84 1.61 14.20 7.08
C LEU A 84 1.39 14.08 8.60
N ALA A 85 2.11 14.89 9.38
CA ALA A 85 2.08 14.82 10.84
C ALA A 85 0.71 15.18 11.44
N ASP A 86 -0.09 15.97 10.72
CA ASP A 86 -1.46 16.34 11.08
C ASP A 86 -2.51 15.30 10.65
N GLY A 87 -2.08 14.18 10.03
CA GLY A 87 -2.95 13.14 9.50
C GLY A 87 -3.57 13.48 8.15
N SER A 88 -3.27 14.63 7.55
CA SER A 88 -3.57 14.85 6.13
C SER A 88 -2.64 14.00 5.26
N TRP A 89 -2.94 13.87 3.97
CA TRP A 89 -2.12 13.07 3.06
C TRP A 89 -2.00 13.73 1.69
N ILE A 90 -0.89 13.43 1.03
CA ILE A 90 -0.59 13.85 -0.35
C ILE A 90 -0.27 12.63 -1.21
N ILE A 91 -0.48 12.74 -2.51
CA ILE A 91 -0.05 11.71 -3.46
C ILE A 91 1.47 11.66 -3.46
N SER A 92 2.05 10.47 -3.31
CA SER A 92 3.50 10.32 -3.40
C SER A 92 3.92 10.49 -4.85
N GLU A 93 4.70 11.54 -5.14
CA GLU A 93 5.28 11.72 -6.46
C GLU A 93 6.42 10.71 -6.65
N LYS A 94 6.20 9.68 -7.47
CA LYS A 94 7.31 8.90 -8.00
C LYS A 94 8.16 9.87 -8.83
N ASN A 95 9.36 10.17 -8.36
CA ASN A 95 10.39 10.91 -9.10
C ASN A 95 10.34 10.52 -10.59
N LYS A 96 9.82 11.40 -11.45
CA LYS A 96 9.87 11.25 -12.92
C LYS A 96 11.29 11.50 -13.45
N TYR A 97 12.32 11.04 -12.76
CA TYR A 97 13.69 11.05 -13.27
C TYR A 97 13.96 9.79 -14.09
N THR A 98 13.32 9.69 -15.25
CA THR A 98 13.94 9.05 -16.42
C THR A 98 13.46 9.74 -17.70
N LYS A 99 14.20 10.77 -18.12
CA LYS A 99 14.69 10.97 -19.50
C LYS A 99 15.34 12.35 -19.60
N ASN A 100 16.67 12.36 -19.62
CA ASN A 100 17.38 13.08 -20.66
C ASN A 100 18.54 12.20 -21.14
N THR A 101 18.29 11.57 -22.27
CA THR A 101 19.33 11.20 -23.22
C THR A 101 20.22 12.41 -23.48
N ASN A 102 21.53 12.26 -23.30
CA ASN A 102 22.50 12.90 -24.19
C ASN A 102 23.68 11.95 -24.37
N ASN A 103 23.80 11.47 -25.61
CA ASN A 103 25.02 10.96 -26.20
C ASN A 103 26.19 11.90 -25.88
N THR A 104 27.29 11.35 -25.37
CA THR A 104 28.61 11.81 -25.77
C THR A 104 29.48 10.58 -26.04
N TYR A 105 29.60 10.28 -27.33
CA TYR A 105 30.74 9.55 -27.85
C TYR A 105 32.03 10.30 -27.48
N ASP A 106 32.97 9.54 -26.94
CA ASP A 106 34.42 9.60 -27.19
C ASP A 106 35.08 10.99 -27.26
N THR A 107 35.87 11.33 -26.24
CA THR A 107 37.06 12.16 -26.44
C THR A 107 38.22 11.72 -25.54
N LYS A 108 39.18 11.05 -26.19
CA LYS A 108 40.63 11.22 -26.07
C LYS A 108 41.33 10.67 -24.81
N LYS A 109 41.94 9.49 -25.02
CA LYS A 109 43.33 9.22 -24.60
C LYS A 109 44.26 10.32 -25.13
N LYS A 110 45.01 10.96 -24.23
CA LYS A 110 46.43 11.25 -24.37
C LYS A 110 47.05 11.31 -22.99
#